data_AF-A0A5C1MAN9-F1
#
_entry.id   AF-A0A5C1MAN9-F1
#
_cell.length_a   1.000
_cell.length_b   1.000
_cell.length_c   1.000
_cell.angle_alpha   90.00
_cell.angle_beta   90.00
_cell.angle_gamma   90.00
#
_symmetry.space_group_name_H-M   'P 1'
#
loop_
_entity.id
_entity.type
_entity.pdbx_description
1 polymer ?
#
loop_
_entity_poly.entity_id
_entity_poly.type
_entity_poly.pdbx_seq_one_letter_code
_entity_poly.pdbx_strand_id
1 'polypeptide(L)'
;MGITVKASDLKFKYPKDLQNREEPKFSGIPDPTPFNRDDLYDILPMMEAVMDALESTDGRVLHLLEDILNEMPRFFVTREEVYACLVATARERLP
;
A
#
# COMPACT_ATOMS: atom_id res chain seq x y z
N MET A 1 0.65 3.53 -14.56
CA MET A 1 2.03 3.37 -15.07
C MET A 1 2.75 2.22 -14.35
N GLY A 2 2.55 0.94 -14.68
CA GLY A 2 2.99 -0.23 -13.87
C GLY A 2 4.27 -0.06 -13.02
N ILE A 3 4.10 0.48 -11.81
CA ILE A 3 5.20 0.80 -10.88
C ILE A 3 5.55 -0.48 -10.15
N THR A 4 6.84 -0.78 -10.05
CA THR A 4 7.33 -1.91 -9.28
C THR A 4 8.08 -1.43 -8.04
N VAL A 5 7.52 -1.68 -6.86
CA VAL A 5 8.15 -1.33 -5.57
C VAL A 5 8.88 -2.55 -5.05
N LYS A 6 10.13 -2.40 -4.63
CA LYS A 6 10.86 -3.49 -3.97
C LYS A 6 10.76 -3.34 -2.47
N ALA A 7 10.83 -4.47 -1.76
CA ALA A 7 10.90 -4.48 -0.30
C ALA A 7 12.06 -3.65 0.27
N SER A 8 13.14 -3.45 -0.51
CA SER A 8 14.28 -2.63 -0.10
C SER A 8 14.04 -1.12 -0.22
N ASP A 9 13.01 -0.69 -0.97
CA ASP A 9 12.65 0.73 -1.13
C ASP A 9 11.81 1.24 0.05
N LEU A 10 11.18 0.32 0.80
CA LEU A 10 10.35 0.62 1.96
C LEU A 10 11.19 1.15 3.14
N LYS A 11 10.65 2.16 3.82
CA LYS A 11 11.18 2.75 5.06
C LYS A 11 11.09 1.76 6.22
N PHE A 12 10.00 1.00 6.31
CA PHE A 12 9.79 0.03 7.39
C PHE A 12 10.05 -1.40 6.94
N LYS A 13 10.40 -2.26 7.91
CA LYS A 13 10.58 -3.69 7.68
C LYS A 13 9.29 -4.43 8.02
N TYR A 14 8.72 -5.08 7.00
CA TYR A 14 7.55 -5.93 7.15
C TYR A 14 7.95 -7.41 7.10
N PRO A 15 7.40 -8.26 7.98
CA PRO A 15 7.58 -9.70 7.86
C PRO A 15 6.96 -10.21 6.55
N LYS A 16 7.51 -11.32 6.06
CA LYS A 16 6.98 -12.03 4.91
C LYS A 16 6.05 -13.11 5.43
N ASP A 17 4.75 -12.92 5.30
CA ASP A 17 3.80 -13.97 5.63
C ASP A 17 3.82 -15.02 4.50
N LEU A 18 4.63 -16.06 4.72
CA LEU A 18 4.76 -17.15 3.76
C LEU A 18 3.54 -18.08 3.75
N GLN A 19 2.67 -17.98 4.75
CA GLN A 19 1.47 -18.82 4.87
C GLN A 19 0.38 -18.33 3.91
N ASN A 20 0.20 -17.03 3.76
CA ASN A 20 -0.79 -16.43 2.86
C ASN A 20 -0.19 -16.02 1.50
N ARG A 21 1.02 -16.51 1.16
CA ARG A 21 1.70 -16.19 -0.11
C ARG A 21 0.88 -16.56 -1.36
N GLU A 22 0.02 -17.57 -1.26
CA GLU A 22 -0.82 -18.05 -2.35
C GLU A 22 -2.12 -17.25 -2.50
N GLU A 23 -2.43 -16.34 -1.56
CA GLU A 23 -3.61 -15.50 -1.67
C GLU A 23 -3.50 -14.53 -2.85
N PRO A 24 -4.64 -14.22 -3.51
CA PRO A 24 -4.66 -13.25 -4.58
C PRO A 24 -4.21 -11.89 -4.03
N LYS A 25 -3.17 -11.34 -4.65
CA LYS A 25 -2.65 -10.01 -4.35
C LYS A 25 -3.60 -8.93 -4.85
N PHE A 26 -3.56 -7.77 -4.20
CA PHE A 26 -4.28 -6.60 -4.64
C PHE A 26 -3.98 -6.30 -6.12
N SER A 27 -5.03 -6.27 -6.94
CA SER A 27 -4.93 -6.04 -8.39
C SER A 27 -5.73 -4.80 -8.85
N GLY A 28 -6.21 -4.00 -7.91
CA GLY A 28 -7.07 -2.85 -8.15
C GLY A 28 -8.45 -3.02 -7.51
N ILE A 29 -9.27 -1.98 -7.63
CA ILE A 29 -10.64 -1.95 -7.09
C ILE A 29 -11.67 -2.39 -8.16
N PRO A 30 -12.78 -3.03 -7.76
CA PRO A 30 -13.20 -3.31 -6.38
C PRO A 30 -12.54 -4.55 -5.77
N ASP A 31 -12.06 -4.41 -4.51
CA ASP A 31 -11.41 -5.50 -3.76
C ASP A 31 -11.83 -5.45 -2.27
N PRO A 32 -12.88 -6.21 -1.90
CA PRO A 32 -13.38 -6.23 -0.53
C PRO A 32 -12.58 -7.16 0.40
N THR A 33 -11.45 -7.71 -0.06
CA THR A 33 -10.64 -8.60 0.77
C THR A 33 -10.01 -7.84 1.94
N PRO A 34 -9.76 -8.51 3.06
CA PRO A 34 -9.09 -7.88 4.19
C PRO A 34 -7.65 -7.48 3.82
N PHE A 35 -7.23 -6.29 4.26
CA PHE A 35 -5.86 -5.81 4.08
C PHE A 35 -4.98 -6.19 5.28
N ASN A 36 -3.83 -6.80 5.00
CA ASN A 36 -2.85 -7.12 6.03
C ASN A 36 -1.69 -6.12 6.03
N ARG A 37 -1.82 -5.07 6.86
CA ARG A 37 -0.78 -4.03 7.04
C ARG A 37 0.52 -4.53 7.66
N ASP A 38 0.52 -5.73 8.23
CA ASP A 38 1.69 -6.33 8.86
C ASP A 38 2.36 -7.31 7.89
N ASP A 39 1.84 -7.51 6.68
CA ASP A 39 2.41 -8.41 5.68
C ASP A 39 3.01 -7.66 4.48
N LEU A 40 4.25 -8.02 4.16
CA LEU A 40 4.97 -7.45 3.03
C LEU A 40 4.29 -7.75 1.68
N TYR A 41 3.69 -8.94 1.51
CA TYR A 41 3.09 -9.32 0.24
C TYR A 41 1.75 -8.62 -0.03
N ASP A 42 1.07 -8.14 1.00
CA ASP A 42 -0.10 -7.25 0.90
C ASP A 42 0.30 -5.78 0.68
N ILE A 43 1.34 -5.33 1.39
CA ILE A 43 1.80 -3.93 1.34
C ILE A 43 2.41 -3.59 -0.02
N LEU A 44 3.26 -4.45 -0.59
CA LEU A 44 3.89 -4.18 -1.88
C LEU A 44 2.88 -3.84 -3.00
N PRO A 45 1.90 -4.72 -3.33
CA PRO A 45 0.94 -4.43 -4.40
C PRO A 45 0.04 -3.23 -4.06
N MET A 46 -0.23 -2.98 -2.78
CA MET A 46 -0.96 -1.79 -2.35
C MET A 46 -0.17 -0.51 -2.65
N MET A 47 1.10 -0.46 -2.25
CA MET A 47 1.98 0.70 -2.51
C MET A 47 2.20 0.91 -4.01
N GLU A 48 2.42 -0.17 -4.77
CA GLU A 48 2.53 -0.13 -6.24
C GLU A 48 1.29 0.51 -6.86
N ALA A 49 0.10 0.05 -6.49
CA ALA A 49 -1.15 0.57 -7.03
C ALA A 49 -1.42 2.04 -6.64
N VAL A 50 -1.10 2.42 -5.41
CA VAL A 50 -1.28 3.81 -4.95
C VAL A 50 -0.30 4.74 -5.66
N MET A 51 0.98 4.36 -5.75
CA MET A 51 1.99 5.11 -6.49
C MET A 51 1.63 5.25 -7.97
N ASP A 52 1.10 4.19 -8.57
CA ASP A 52 0.60 4.19 -9.96
C ASP A 52 -0.51 5.24 -10.16
N ALA A 53 -1.47 5.31 -9.22
CA ALA A 53 -2.57 6.25 -9.24
C ALA A 53 -2.20 7.70 -8.88
N LEU A 54 -1.05 7.89 -8.23
CA LEU A 54 -0.42 9.19 -8.01
C LEU A 54 0.54 9.56 -9.15
N GLU A 55 0.74 8.67 -10.13
CA GLU A 55 1.69 8.81 -11.24
C GLU A 55 3.10 9.19 -10.75
N SER A 56 3.51 8.66 -9.60
CA SER A 56 4.75 9.04 -8.92
C SER A 56 5.64 7.85 -8.65
N THR A 57 6.90 7.93 -9.06
CA THR A 57 7.95 6.93 -8.79
C THR A 57 8.94 7.39 -7.72
N ASP A 58 8.63 8.49 -7.01
CA ASP A 58 9.56 9.08 -6.06
C ASP A 58 9.54 8.33 -4.72
N GLY A 59 10.71 7.96 -4.21
CA GLY A 59 10.85 7.23 -2.94
C GLY A 59 10.33 8.01 -1.73
N ARG A 60 10.30 9.34 -1.79
CA ARG A 60 9.71 10.17 -0.72
C ARG A 60 8.19 10.00 -0.67
N VAL A 61 7.55 9.82 -1.82
CA VAL A 61 6.11 9.53 -1.89
C VAL A 61 5.84 8.16 -1.30
N LEU A 62 6.65 7.15 -1.64
CA LEU A 62 6.55 5.82 -1.02
C LEU A 62 6.67 5.90 0.52
N HIS A 63 7.67 6.64 1.02
CA HIS A 63 7.87 6.78 2.47
C HIS A 63 6.76 7.58 3.14
N LEU A 64 6.14 8.53 2.44
CA LEU A 64 4.95 9.25 2.90
C LEU A 64 3.75 8.31 2.98
N LEU A 65 3.54 7.44 1.98
CA LEU A 65 2.46 6.45 1.99
C LEU A 65 2.61 5.47 3.15
N GLU A 66 3.83 5.03 3.43
CA GLU A 66 4.11 4.20 4.60
C GLU A 66 3.81 4.92 5.93
N ASP A 67 4.11 6.20 6.01
CA ASP A 67 3.82 7.01 7.20
C ASP A 67 2.30 7.12 7.39
N ILE A 68 1.55 7.45 6.33
CA ILE A 68 0.09 7.50 6.33
C ILE A 68 -0.49 6.14 6.73
N LEU A 69 0.03 5.03 6.19
CA LEU A 69 -0.43 3.68 6.53
C LEU A 69 -0.22 3.34 8.01
N ASN A 70 0.88 3.81 8.60
CA ASN A 70 1.18 3.58 10.01
C ASN A 70 0.34 4.48 10.94
N GLU A 71 0.03 5.71 10.52
CA GLU A 71 -0.91 6.60 11.21
C GLU A 71 -2.37 6.16 11.03
N MET A 72 -2.66 5.37 9.99
CA MET A 72 -4.00 4.97 9.62
C MET A 72 -4.67 4.15 10.75
N PRO A 73 -5.88 4.55 11.17
CA PRO A 73 -6.59 3.86 12.23
C PRO A 73 -7.02 2.45 11.79
N ARG A 74 -6.97 1.49 12.74
CA ARG A 74 -7.16 0.06 12.45
C ARG A 74 -8.60 -0.36 12.07
N PHE A 75 -9.52 0.58 11.95
CA PHE A 75 -10.91 0.29 11.55
C PHE A 75 -11.07 0.12 10.05
N PHE A 76 -10.10 0.54 9.24
CA PHE A 76 -10.05 0.18 7.82
C PHE A 76 -9.65 -1.29 7.73
N VAL A 77 -10.60 -2.11 7.28
CA VAL A 77 -10.42 -3.56 7.23
C VAL A 77 -10.12 -4.02 5.81
N THR A 78 -10.70 -3.36 4.81
CA THR A 78 -10.63 -3.83 3.41
C THR A 78 -9.52 -3.15 2.61
N ARG A 79 -8.99 -3.87 1.62
CA ARG A 79 -7.99 -3.34 0.68
C ARG A 79 -8.50 -2.10 -0.06
N GLU A 80 -9.77 -2.09 -0.47
CA GLU A 80 -10.41 -0.95 -1.12
C GLU A 80 -10.41 0.32 -0.25
N GLU A 81 -10.82 0.21 1.01
CA GLU A 81 -10.84 1.37 1.91
C GLU A 81 -9.44 1.91 2.18
N VAL A 82 -8.48 1.02 2.43
CA VAL A 82 -7.07 1.40 2.67
C VAL A 82 -6.51 2.10 1.44
N TYR A 83 -6.74 1.54 0.25
CA TYR A 83 -6.31 2.13 -1.02
C TYR A 83 -6.89 3.54 -1.21
N ALA A 84 -8.20 3.70 -1.07
CA ALA A 84 -8.88 4.98 -1.25
C ALA A 84 -8.39 6.02 -0.25
N CYS A 85 -8.20 5.63 1.02
CA CYS A 85 -7.69 6.50 2.06
C CYS A 85 -6.23 6.93 1.80
N LEU A 86 -5.36 6.00 1.38
CA LEU A 86 -3.97 6.29 1.04
C LEU A 86 -3.88 7.28 -0.13
N VAL A 87 -4.60 7.04 -1.23
CA VAL A 87 -4.59 7.93 -2.40
C VAL A 87 -5.10 9.32 -2.02
N ALA A 88 -6.23 9.40 -1.31
CA ALA A 88 -6.82 10.68 -0.92
C ALA A 88 -5.88 11.48 -0.01
N THR A 89 -5.38 10.85 1.05
CA THR A 89 -4.49 11.51 2.02
C THR A 89 -3.15 11.91 1.39
N ALA A 90 -2.60 11.06 0.51
CA ALA A 90 -1.37 11.37 -0.20
C ALA A 90 -1.56 12.58 -1.12
N ARG A 91 -2.64 12.65 -1.89
CA ARG A 91 -2.94 13.81 -2.74
C ARG A 91 -3.09 15.10 -1.97
N GLU A 92 -3.64 15.05 -0.76
CA GLU A 92 -3.76 16.22 0.12
C GLU A 92 -2.41 16.65 0.74
N ARG A 93 -1.52 15.70 1.01
CA ARG A 93 -0.19 15.97 1.60
C ARG A 93 0.89 16.27 0.56
N LEU A 94 0.67 15.96 -0.72
CA LEU A 94 1.56 16.31 -1.81
C LEU A 94 1.34 17.77 -2.22
N PRO A 95 2.43 18.57 -2.36
CA PRO A 95 2.35 20.00 -2.68
C PRO A 95 1.97 20.28 -4.15
#